data_AF-A0A834Y549-F1
#
_entry.id   AF-A0A834Y549-F1
#
_cell.length_a   1.000
_cell.length_b   1.000
_cell.length_c   1.000
_cell.angle_alpha   90.00
_cell.angle_beta   90.00
_cell.angle_gamma   90.00
#
_symmetry.space_group_name_H-M   'P 1'
#
loop_
_entity.id
_entity.type
_entity.pdbx_description
1 polymer ?
#
loop_
_entity_poly.entity_id
_entity_poly.type
_entity_poly.pdbx_seq_one_letter_code
_entity_poly.pdbx_strand_id
1 'polypeptide(L)'
;MADYFGFNEIKALEKLIIPEKDDTDSDDDDLPQAGAKKFGPGQIGPIKNSNQIGPHASIDNTDSDDIWNNSEIKSSQTVELSDPRIQPEYEMKFKQSVTTEDVFLGMGFKTPGSASCEWLTLKVKLPGEDIDDIELSVETETIDIRSKRYRLHLPTPHPVDPNASSAKWHKDLSCLEINLRMTRELDKVNF
;
A
#
# COMPACT_ATOMS: atom_id res chain seq x y z
N MET A 1 33.57 -30.58 -17.32
CA MET A 1 32.89 -31.88 -17.36
C MET A 1 31.45 -31.59 -16.97
N ALA A 2 30.47 -31.82 -17.84
CA ALA A 2 29.08 -31.54 -17.51
C ALA A 2 28.54 -32.70 -16.66
N ASP A 3 28.06 -32.40 -15.45
CA ASP A 3 27.35 -33.37 -14.62
C ASP A 3 25.97 -33.61 -15.23
N TYR A 4 25.82 -34.78 -15.84
CA TYR A 4 24.54 -35.24 -16.34
C TYR A 4 23.82 -35.98 -15.23
N PHE A 5 22.51 -35.75 -15.11
CA PHE A 5 21.67 -36.45 -14.14
C PHE A 5 21.82 -37.96 -14.28
N GLY A 6 22.17 -38.61 -13.18
CA GLY A 6 22.27 -40.05 -13.08
C GLY A 6 20.88 -40.70 -13.11
N PHE A 7 20.84 -41.99 -13.45
CA PHE A 7 19.61 -42.78 -13.50
C PHE A 7 18.75 -42.66 -12.22
N ASN A 8 19.37 -42.62 -11.05
CA ASN A 8 18.66 -42.52 -9.78
C ASN A 8 17.98 -41.15 -9.58
N GLU A 9 18.56 -40.08 -10.09
CA GLU A 9 18.02 -38.72 -9.98
C GLU A 9 16.83 -38.54 -10.95
N ILE A 10 16.95 -39.10 -12.16
CA ILE A 10 15.85 -39.15 -13.13
C ILE A 10 14.68 -39.98 -12.58
N LYS A 11 14.97 -41.10 -11.91
CA LYS A 11 13.95 -41.95 -11.29
C LYS A 11 13.28 -41.29 -10.07
N ALA A 12 14.02 -40.46 -9.32
CA ALA A 12 13.45 -39.66 -8.24
C ALA A 12 12.48 -38.59 -8.77
N LEU A 13 12.82 -37.95 -9.90
CA LEU A 13 11.94 -36.99 -10.58
C LEU A 13 10.67 -37.66 -11.13
N GLU A 14 10.79 -38.85 -11.72
CA GLU A 14 9.65 -39.64 -12.19
C GLU A 14 8.61 -39.85 -11.08
N LYS A 15 9.07 -40.26 -9.88
CA LYS A 15 8.19 -40.50 -8.73
C LYS A 15 7.53 -39.22 -8.18
N LEU A 16 8.14 -38.06 -8.40
CA LEU A 16 7.59 -36.76 -8.02
C LEU A 16 6.54 -36.26 -9.02
N ILE A 17 6.77 -36.49 -10.32
CA ILE A 17 5.89 -36.03 -11.39
C ILE A 17 4.68 -36.95 -11.53
N ILE A 18 4.86 -38.24 -11.26
CA ILE A 18 3.82 -39.26 -11.33
C ILE A 18 3.73 -39.93 -9.96
N PRO A 19 3.04 -39.31 -8.98
CA PRO A 19 2.73 -40.00 -7.74
C PRO A 19 1.92 -41.27 -8.08
N GLU A 20 2.27 -42.38 -7.42
CA GLU A 20 1.52 -43.62 -7.54
C GLU A 20 0.04 -43.32 -7.21
N LYS A 21 -0.84 -43.57 -8.18
CA LYS A 21 -2.27 -43.55 -7.92
C LYS A 21 -2.56 -44.74 -7.03
N ASP A 22 -2.85 -44.48 -5.76
CA ASP A 22 -3.54 -45.46 -4.94
C ASP A 22 -4.93 -45.65 -5.56
N ASP A 23 -5.12 -46.76 -6.29
CA ASP A 23 -6.41 -47.23 -6.80
C ASP A 23 -7.28 -47.75 -5.65
N THR A 24 -7.51 -46.91 -4.64
CA THR A 24 -8.49 -47.16 -3.58
C THR A 24 -9.71 -46.29 -3.86
N ASP A 25 -10.55 -46.80 -4.76
CA ASP A 25 -11.91 -46.31 -4.99
C ASP A 25 -12.74 -46.69 -3.75
N SER A 26 -12.75 -45.82 -2.73
CA SER A 26 -13.52 -45.99 -1.51
C SER A 26 -13.95 -44.61 -1.00
N ASP A 27 -15.23 -44.29 -1.22
CA ASP A 27 -15.95 -43.08 -0.77
C ASP A 27 -16.10 -42.96 0.77
N ASP A 28 -15.09 -43.29 1.56
CA ASP A 28 -15.10 -43.12 3.02
C ASP A 28 -13.67 -42.81 3.53
N ASP A 29 -13.33 -41.52 3.54
CA ASP A 29 -12.08 -40.96 4.08
C ASP A 29 -12.09 -40.97 5.62
N ASP A 30 -11.99 -42.16 6.24
CA ASP A 30 -11.66 -42.27 7.67
C ASP A 30 -10.61 -43.38 7.90
N LEU A 31 -9.34 -43.00 7.74
CA LEU A 31 -8.21 -43.79 8.24
C LEU A 31 -8.22 -43.80 9.78
N PRO A 32 -8.01 -44.96 10.45
CA PRO A 32 -7.91 -45.00 11.90
C PRO A 32 -6.58 -44.37 12.35
N GLN A 33 -6.61 -43.07 12.64
CA GLN A 33 -5.45 -42.34 13.12
C GLN A 33 -5.22 -42.66 14.60
N ALA A 34 -4.40 -43.69 14.85
CA ALA A 34 -3.89 -44.00 16.19
C ALA A 34 -3.10 -42.77 16.72
N GLY A 35 -3.77 -41.95 17.51
CA GLY A 35 -3.23 -40.70 18.07
C GLY A 35 -4.17 -39.50 17.99
N ALA A 36 -5.26 -39.56 17.23
CA ALA A 36 -6.23 -38.47 17.17
C ALA A 36 -7.12 -38.47 18.43
N LYS A 37 -6.87 -37.52 19.35
CA LYS A 37 -7.86 -37.16 20.37
C LYS A 37 -9.13 -36.74 19.63
N LYS A 38 -10.27 -37.35 19.97
CA LYS A 38 -11.59 -37.01 19.43
C LYS A 38 -11.87 -35.52 19.70
N PHE A 39 -11.66 -34.67 18.70
CA PHE A 39 -12.06 -33.28 18.77
C PHE A 39 -13.55 -33.17 18.45
N GLY A 40 -14.34 -32.68 19.39
CA GLY A 40 -15.76 -32.42 19.20
C GLY A 40 -16.01 -30.93 18.91
N PRO A 41 -17.15 -30.55 18.31
CA PRO A 41 -17.48 -29.16 18.01
C PRO A 41 -17.50 -28.24 19.25
N GLY A 42 -17.65 -28.80 20.47
CA GLY A 42 -17.50 -28.08 21.73
C GLY A 42 -16.06 -27.67 22.12
N GLN A 43 -15.05 -28.05 21.33
CA GLN A 43 -13.65 -27.63 21.48
C GLN A 43 -13.25 -26.54 20.47
N ILE A 44 -14.20 -26.04 19.68
CA ILE A 44 -14.01 -24.89 18.80
C ILE A 44 -14.28 -23.62 19.62
N GLY A 45 -13.21 -23.06 20.14
CA GLY A 45 -13.19 -21.82 20.91
C GLY A 45 -11.83 -21.66 21.59
N PRO A 46 -11.33 -20.43 21.81
CA PRO A 46 -10.00 -20.24 22.35
C PRO A 46 -9.90 -20.85 23.76
N ILE A 47 -8.92 -21.72 23.96
CA ILE A 47 -8.47 -22.10 25.29
C ILE A 47 -7.96 -20.81 25.94
N LYS A 48 -8.65 -20.30 26.96
CA LYS A 48 -8.25 -19.11 27.71
C LYS A 48 -6.94 -19.41 28.44
N ASN A 49 -5.81 -19.24 27.76
CA ASN A 49 -4.46 -19.12 28.30
C ASN A 49 -3.53 -18.70 27.16
N SER A 50 -3.49 -17.41 26.85
CA SER A 50 -2.38 -16.84 26.09
C SER A 50 -2.28 -15.35 26.39
N ASN A 51 -1.29 -14.95 27.17
CA ASN A 51 -0.66 -13.65 27.01
C ASN A 51 -0.07 -13.66 25.60
N GLN A 52 -0.83 -13.17 24.62
CA GLN A 52 -0.34 -13.04 23.25
C GLN A 52 0.59 -11.83 23.22
N ILE A 53 1.87 -12.06 22.93
CA ILE A 53 2.85 -11.00 22.71
C ILE A 53 3.16 -11.07 21.21
N GLY A 54 2.58 -10.15 20.46
CA GLY A 54 2.69 -10.08 19.00
C GLY A 54 1.86 -8.92 18.44
N PRO A 55 1.97 -8.61 17.14
CA PRO A 55 1.27 -7.49 16.51
C PRO A 55 -0.27 -7.63 16.51
N HIS A 56 -0.80 -8.79 16.91
CA HIS A 56 -2.23 -9.07 17.07
C HIS A 56 -2.62 -9.34 18.53
N ALA A 57 -1.79 -8.94 19.50
CA ALA A 57 -2.12 -9.04 20.91
C ALA A 57 -3.39 -8.24 21.23
N SER A 58 -4.29 -8.84 22.02
CA SER A 58 -5.49 -8.16 22.51
C SER A 58 -5.09 -6.90 23.28
N ILE A 59 -5.50 -5.74 22.78
CA ILE A 59 -5.36 -4.48 23.51
C ILE A 59 -6.38 -4.54 24.66
N ASP A 60 -5.92 -4.34 25.89
CA ASP A 60 -6.77 -4.28 27.09
C ASP A 60 -7.68 -3.05 26.98
N ASN A 61 -8.85 -3.21 26.37
CA ASN A 61 -9.93 -2.22 26.46
C ASN A 61 -10.50 -2.31 27.87
N THR A 62 -9.99 -1.45 28.76
CA THR A 62 -10.53 -1.32 30.11
C THR A 62 -11.90 -0.64 30.00
N ASP A 63 -12.97 -1.44 30.03
CA ASP A 63 -14.37 -1.04 30.28
C ASP A 63 -15.06 -0.08 29.28
N SER A 64 -14.81 -0.20 27.98
CA SER A 64 -15.75 0.33 26.97
C SER A 64 -15.93 -0.61 25.79
N ASP A 65 -17.18 -0.81 25.35
CA ASP A 65 -17.55 -1.48 24.09
C ASP A 65 -17.15 -0.62 22.86
N ASP A 66 -16.07 0.16 22.97
CA ASP A 66 -15.58 1.00 21.88
C ASP A 66 -14.85 0.13 20.86
N ILE A 67 -15.33 0.18 19.63
CA ILE A 67 -14.72 -0.51 18.48
C ILE A 67 -13.33 0.07 18.16
N TRP A 68 -13.06 1.32 18.54
CA TRP A 68 -11.80 2.02 18.27
C TRP A 68 -11.06 2.36 19.56
N ASN A 69 -9.78 1.98 19.64
CA ASN A 69 -8.91 2.45 20.72
C ASN A 69 -8.33 3.84 20.35
N ASN A 70 -8.17 4.74 21.32
CA ASN A 70 -7.51 6.04 21.09
C ASN A 70 -6.11 5.91 20.49
N SER A 71 -5.42 4.78 20.73
CA SER A 71 -4.11 4.49 20.14
C SER A 71 -4.17 4.14 18.64
N GLU A 72 -5.32 3.68 18.15
CA GLU A 72 -5.57 3.36 16.73
C GLU A 72 -6.01 4.60 15.93
N ILE A 73 -6.60 5.58 16.63
CA ILE A 73 -6.98 6.85 16.04
C ILE A 73 -5.71 7.68 15.85
N LYS A 74 -5.13 7.61 14.65
CA LYS A 74 -4.18 8.64 14.20
C LYS A 74 -4.95 9.95 14.14
N SER A 75 -4.76 10.82 15.13
CA SER A 75 -5.26 12.19 15.05
C SER A 75 -4.60 12.84 13.84
N SER A 76 -5.29 12.83 12.69
CA SER A 76 -5.03 13.83 11.67
C SER A 76 -5.11 15.16 12.42
N GLN A 77 -4.01 15.91 12.45
CA GLN A 77 -3.91 17.19 13.16
C GLN A 77 -4.77 18.27 12.47
N THR A 78 -5.98 17.93 12.02
CA THR A 78 -6.99 18.81 11.45
C THR A 78 -7.72 19.58 12.55
N VAL A 79 -7.03 19.94 13.64
CA VAL A 79 -7.50 20.98 14.55
C VAL A 79 -6.58 22.18 14.39
N GLU A 80 -6.41 22.58 13.13
CA GLU A 80 -5.99 23.94 12.80
C GLU A 80 -7.19 24.84 13.11
N LEU A 81 -6.98 25.75 14.06
CA LEU A 81 -7.79 26.95 14.29
C LEU A 81 -8.38 27.42 12.97
N SER A 82 -9.71 27.50 12.88
CA SER A 82 -10.46 27.86 11.66
C SER A 82 -9.75 28.98 10.87
N ASP A 83 -8.93 28.62 9.88
CA ASP A 83 -8.23 29.59 9.06
C ASP A 83 -9.28 30.29 8.19
N PRO A 84 -9.35 31.64 8.18
CA PRO A 84 -10.35 32.36 7.39
C PRO A 84 -10.12 32.25 5.88
N ARG A 85 -8.97 31.71 5.43
CA ARG A 85 -8.64 31.56 4.01
C ARG A 85 -9.46 30.47 3.34
N ILE A 86 -9.71 30.66 2.05
CA ILE A 86 -10.53 29.78 1.23
C ILE A 86 -9.71 28.55 0.83
N GLN A 87 -10.33 27.37 0.83
CA GLN A 87 -9.69 26.19 0.24
C GLN A 87 -9.77 26.31 -1.30
N PRO A 88 -8.64 26.27 -2.02
CA PRO A 88 -8.63 26.33 -3.48
C PRO A 88 -9.14 25.03 -4.12
N GLU A 89 -9.62 25.10 -5.36
CA GLU A 89 -9.93 23.92 -6.16
C GLU A 89 -8.63 23.21 -6.56
N TYR A 90 -8.57 21.90 -6.34
CA TYR A 90 -7.40 21.09 -6.68
C TYR A 90 -7.77 19.76 -7.32
N GLU A 91 -6.81 19.20 -8.06
CA GLU A 91 -6.90 17.89 -8.71
C GLU A 91 -5.63 17.08 -8.44
N MET A 92 -5.79 15.84 -7.97
CA MET A 92 -4.69 14.89 -7.77
C MET A 92 -4.74 13.81 -8.84
N LYS A 93 -3.59 13.56 -9.50
CA LYS A 93 -3.45 12.53 -10.54
C LYS A 93 -2.19 11.72 -10.31
N PHE A 94 -2.31 10.40 -10.40
CA PHE A 94 -1.15 9.53 -10.47
C PHE A 94 -0.54 9.57 -11.86
N LYS A 95 0.80 9.58 -11.93
CA LYS A 95 1.56 9.62 -13.18
C LYS A 95 2.60 8.50 -13.18
N GLN A 96 2.56 7.72 -14.25
CA GLN A 96 3.44 6.59 -14.50
C GLN A 96 4.44 6.96 -15.59
N SER A 97 5.70 6.60 -15.35
CA SER A 97 6.78 6.76 -16.32
C SER A 97 6.79 5.53 -17.24
N VAL A 98 6.37 5.64 -18.49
CA VAL A 98 6.36 4.52 -19.44
C VAL A 98 7.51 4.62 -20.43
N THR A 99 8.18 3.50 -20.68
CA THR A 99 9.23 3.33 -21.69
C THR A 99 8.66 2.71 -22.96
N THR A 100 9.45 2.67 -24.04
CA THR A 100 9.05 1.97 -25.27
C THR A 100 8.87 0.48 -25.05
N GLU A 101 9.62 -0.12 -24.12
CA GLU A 101 9.48 -1.53 -23.74
C GLU A 101 8.12 -1.80 -23.07
N ASP A 102 7.67 -0.90 -22.19
CA ASP A 102 6.35 -0.99 -21.56
C ASP A 102 5.22 -0.92 -22.59
N VAL A 103 5.32 0.06 -23.51
CA VAL A 103 4.23 0.37 -24.46
C VAL A 103 4.17 -0.61 -25.63
N PHE A 104 5.32 -1.04 -26.16
CA PHE A 104 5.37 -1.83 -27.39
C PHE A 104 5.67 -3.31 -27.16
N LEU A 105 6.35 -3.68 -26.07
CA LEU A 105 6.78 -5.07 -25.81
C LEU A 105 6.09 -5.69 -24.60
N GLY A 106 5.50 -4.89 -23.70
CA GLY A 106 4.85 -5.37 -22.48
C GLY A 106 5.81 -6.02 -21.48
N MET A 107 7.12 -5.73 -21.57
CA MET A 107 8.16 -6.42 -20.79
C MET A 107 8.53 -5.71 -19.47
N GLY A 108 8.17 -4.44 -19.27
CA GLY A 108 8.47 -3.75 -18.01
C GLY A 108 7.49 -4.03 -16.87
N PHE A 109 6.58 -5.01 -17.06
CA PHE A 109 5.64 -5.53 -16.08
C PHE A 109 4.65 -4.51 -15.48
N LYS A 110 4.66 -3.26 -15.94
CA LYS A 110 3.82 -2.23 -15.36
C LYS A 110 2.35 -2.44 -15.62
N THR A 111 1.54 -2.12 -14.61
CA THR A 111 0.08 -2.16 -14.70
C THR A 111 -0.49 -0.76 -14.90
N PRO A 112 -1.75 -0.61 -15.36
CA PRO A 112 -2.43 0.69 -15.38
C PRO A 112 -2.86 1.17 -13.97
N GLY A 113 -2.49 0.45 -12.91
CA GLY A 113 -2.83 0.78 -11.54
C GLY A 113 -1.93 1.86 -10.93
N SER A 114 -2.40 2.51 -9.86
CA SER A 114 -1.61 3.48 -9.10
C SER A 114 -0.36 2.85 -8.46
N ALA A 115 -0.35 1.54 -8.22
CA ALA A 115 0.82 0.79 -7.75
C ALA A 115 2.03 0.93 -8.68
N SER A 116 1.82 1.09 -9.99
CA SER A 116 2.87 1.26 -10.99
C SER A 116 3.26 2.73 -11.23
N CYS A 117 2.55 3.68 -10.62
CA CYS A 117 2.82 5.11 -10.77
C CYS A 117 3.88 5.57 -9.78
N GLU A 118 4.96 6.18 -10.26
CA GLU A 118 6.03 6.69 -9.39
C GLU A 118 5.80 8.14 -8.93
N TRP A 119 4.87 8.84 -9.58
CA TRP A 119 4.63 10.26 -9.38
C TRP A 119 3.18 10.55 -9.02
N LEU A 120 2.99 11.57 -8.18
CA LEU A 120 1.71 12.16 -7.86
C LEU A 120 1.72 13.63 -8.29
N THR A 121 0.89 13.98 -9.26
CA THR A 121 0.73 15.35 -9.74
C THR A 121 -0.47 16.00 -9.05
N LEU A 122 -0.24 17.09 -8.32
CA LEU A 122 -1.26 17.93 -7.70
C LEU A 122 -1.36 19.25 -8.47
N LYS A 123 -2.53 19.58 -9.00
CA LYS A 123 -2.83 20.85 -9.66
C LYS A 123 -3.75 21.67 -8.80
N VAL A 124 -3.34 22.88 -8.42
CA VAL A 124 -4.10 23.76 -7.52
C VAL A 124 -4.39 25.08 -8.23
N LYS A 125 -5.68 25.42 -8.35
CA LYS A 125 -6.11 26.69 -8.97
C LYS A 125 -6.10 27.80 -7.93
N LEU A 126 -5.32 28.83 -8.18
CA LEU A 126 -5.14 30.00 -7.31
C LEU A 126 -5.40 31.29 -8.13
N PRO A 127 -6.64 31.51 -8.60
CA PRO A 127 -6.94 32.65 -9.46
C PRO A 127 -6.67 33.97 -8.74
N GLY A 128 -5.96 34.86 -9.43
CA GLY A 128 -5.60 36.21 -8.97
C GLY A 128 -4.48 36.28 -7.93
N GLU A 129 -3.80 35.17 -7.62
CA GLU A 129 -2.57 35.16 -6.82
C GLU A 129 -1.38 35.25 -7.78
N ASP A 130 -0.30 35.89 -7.33
CA ASP A 130 0.99 35.89 -8.02
C ASP A 130 1.93 34.86 -7.37
N ILE A 131 2.91 34.39 -8.13
CA ILE A 131 3.85 33.35 -7.66
C ILE A 131 4.61 33.77 -6.40
N ASP A 132 4.92 35.07 -6.28
CA ASP A 132 5.66 35.63 -5.15
C ASP A 132 4.85 35.62 -3.84
N ASP A 133 3.52 35.53 -3.93
CA ASP A 133 2.60 35.49 -2.80
C ASP A 133 2.23 34.04 -2.39
N ILE A 134 2.79 33.03 -3.09
CA ILE A 134 2.49 31.62 -2.86
C ILE A 134 3.67 30.94 -2.13
N GLU A 135 3.37 30.38 -0.97
CA GLU A 135 4.27 29.54 -0.19
C GLU A 135 3.85 28.08 -0.34
N LEU A 136 4.81 27.23 -0.69
CA LEU A 136 4.63 25.77 -0.81
C LEU A 136 5.60 25.08 0.16
N SER A 137 5.05 24.30 1.08
CA SER A 137 5.80 23.37 1.93
C SER A 137 5.43 21.94 1.55
N VAL A 138 6.45 21.12 1.30
CA VAL A 138 6.30 19.69 1.00
C VAL A 138 7.05 18.92 2.06
N GLU A 139 6.31 18.18 2.87
CA GLU A 139 6.85 17.20 3.81
C GLU A 139 6.64 15.79 3.26
N THR A 140 7.19 14.80 3.96
CA THR A 140 7.10 13.39 3.55
C THR A 140 5.65 12.91 3.43
N GLU A 141 4.76 13.32 4.32
CA GLU A 141 3.37 12.83 4.38
C GLU A 141 2.33 13.94 4.19
N THR A 142 2.75 15.19 4.03
CA THR A 142 1.83 16.34 3.93
C THR A 142 2.31 17.38 2.94
N ILE A 143 1.36 18.11 2.38
CA ILE A 143 1.59 19.26 1.51
C ILE A 143 0.82 20.43 2.11
N ASP A 144 1.48 21.57 2.27
CA ASP A 144 0.84 22.82 2.70
C ASP A 144 1.10 23.91 1.67
N ILE A 145 0.03 24.54 1.22
CA ILE A 145 0.05 25.65 0.27
C ILE A 145 -0.65 26.82 0.92
N ARG A 146 0.04 27.94 0.99
CA ARG A 146 -0.45 29.16 1.63
C ARG A 146 -0.29 30.33 0.69
N SER A 147 -1.29 31.18 0.67
CA SER A 147 -1.27 32.48 0.01
C SER A 147 -2.11 33.46 0.84
N LYS A 148 -2.29 34.68 0.33
CA LYS A 148 -3.11 35.71 0.99
C LYS A 148 -4.57 35.27 1.10
N ARG A 149 -5.14 34.68 0.04
CA ARG A 149 -6.55 34.27 0.01
C ARG A 149 -6.77 32.79 0.25
N TYR A 150 -5.81 31.95 -0.10
CA TYR A 150 -5.98 30.50 -0.11
C TYR A 150 -5.09 29.77 0.89
N ARG A 151 -5.63 28.69 1.45
CA ARG A 151 -4.88 27.71 2.22
C ARG A 151 -5.32 26.30 1.83
N LEU A 152 -4.36 25.42 1.58
CA LEU A 152 -4.60 24.02 1.30
C LEU A 152 -3.58 23.17 2.05
N HIS A 153 -4.05 22.41 3.03
CA HIS A 153 -3.25 21.40 3.71
C HIS A 153 -3.82 20.02 3.36
N LEU A 154 -3.00 19.15 2.78
CA LEU A 154 -3.41 17.82 2.32
C LEU A 154 -2.40 16.76 2.78
N PRO A 155 -2.86 15.63 3.35
CA PRO A 155 -2.02 14.46 3.51
C PRO A 155 -1.75 13.81 2.16
N THR A 156 -0.55 13.28 1.96
CA THR A 156 -0.22 12.49 0.78
C THR A 156 -0.72 11.05 0.95
N PRO A 157 -1.20 10.39 -0.12
CA PRO A 157 -1.61 8.98 -0.05
C PRO A 157 -0.45 8.03 0.34
N HIS A 158 0.76 8.40 -0.04
CA HIS A 158 2.00 7.68 0.24
C HIS A 158 3.10 8.67 0.61
N PRO A 159 4.13 8.23 1.35
CA PRO A 159 5.32 9.05 1.58
C PRO A 159 5.90 9.56 0.27
N VAL A 160 6.36 10.81 0.26
CA VAL A 160 7.03 11.45 -0.89
C VAL A 160 8.47 11.81 -0.53
N ASP A 161 9.33 11.92 -1.54
CA ASP A 161 10.66 12.52 -1.42
C ASP A 161 10.59 13.99 -1.86
N PRO A 162 10.67 14.97 -0.93
CA PRO A 162 10.62 16.39 -1.27
C PRO A 162 11.76 16.83 -2.19
N ASN A 163 12.95 16.21 -2.09
CA ASN A 163 14.12 16.59 -2.88
C ASN A 163 14.04 16.10 -4.33
N ALA A 164 13.35 14.99 -4.56
CA ALA A 164 13.06 14.46 -5.89
C ALA A 164 11.76 15.02 -6.50
N SER A 165 11.04 15.87 -5.76
CA SER A 165 9.80 16.50 -6.18
C SER A 165 10.05 17.86 -6.82
N SER A 166 9.11 18.36 -7.61
CA SER A 166 9.21 19.66 -8.29
C SER A 166 7.87 20.37 -8.35
N ALA A 167 7.89 21.70 -8.49
CA ALA A 167 6.69 22.50 -8.67
C ALA A 167 6.87 23.51 -9.80
N LYS A 168 5.79 23.83 -10.48
CA LYS A 168 5.74 24.79 -11.59
C LYS A 168 4.47 25.63 -11.51
N TRP A 169 4.64 26.94 -11.59
CA TRP A 169 3.54 27.88 -11.73
C TRP A 169 3.19 28.10 -13.21
N HIS A 170 1.91 27.97 -13.54
CA HIS A 170 1.37 28.29 -14.86
C HIS A 170 0.55 29.57 -14.78
N LYS A 171 1.17 30.69 -15.17
CA LYS A 171 0.58 32.04 -15.05
C LYS A 171 -0.75 32.18 -15.82
N ASP A 172 -0.82 31.60 -17.03
CA ASP A 172 -1.99 31.69 -17.91
C ASP A 172 -3.25 31.05 -17.30
N LEU A 173 -3.06 30.01 -16.47
CA LEU A 173 -4.14 29.27 -15.82
C LEU A 173 -4.29 29.61 -14.33
N SER A 174 -3.43 30.50 -13.81
CA SER A 174 -3.24 30.75 -12.38
C SER A 174 -3.23 29.45 -11.57
N CYS A 175 -2.39 28.50 -12.01
CA CYS A 175 -2.40 27.13 -11.50
C CYS A 175 -1.00 26.70 -11.08
N LEU A 176 -0.88 26.20 -9.84
CA LEU A 176 0.32 25.58 -9.31
C LEU A 176 0.28 24.09 -9.57
N GLU A 177 1.21 23.58 -10.37
CA GLU A 177 1.38 22.16 -10.64
C GLU A 177 2.57 21.63 -9.84
N ILE A 178 2.31 20.66 -8.97
CA ILE A 178 3.30 20.05 -8.08
C ILE A 178 3.43 18.58 -8.51
N ASN A 179 4.64 18.17 -8.85
CA ASN A 179 4.98 16.80 -9.21
C ASN A 179 5.78 16.18 -8.07
N LEU A 180 5.12 15.30 -7.31
CA LEU A 180 5.66 14.67 -6.13
C LEU A 180 6.20 13.28 -6.48
N ARG A 181 7.44 12.99 -6.07
CA ARG A 181 8.00 11.65 -6.19
C ARG A 181 7.54 10.82 -5.01
N MET A 182 6.74 9.78 -5.24
CA MET A 182 6.34 8.86 -4.17
C MET A 182 7.48 7.89 -3.84
N THR A 183 7.54 7.50 -2.57
CA THR A 183 8.52 6.57 -2.02
C THR A 183 7.77 5.50 -1.24
N ARG A 184 7.51 4.35 -1.88
CA ARG A 184 6.82 3.20 -1.25
C ARG A 184 7.82 2.07 -1.01
N GLU A 185 7.59 1.28 0.04
CA GLU A 185 8.50 0.20 0.45
C GLU A 185 8.78 -0.81 -0.66
N LEU A 186 7.77 -1.07 -1.50
CA LEU A 186 7.83 -2.08 -2.56
C LEU A 186 8.11 -1.48 -3.94
N ASP A 187 8.47 -0.21 -4.10
CA ASP A 187 8.69 0.40 -5.43
C ASP A 187 9.80 -0.24 -6.26
N LYS A 188 10.70 -1.01 -5.63
CA LYS A 188 11.73 -1.77 -6.34
C LYS A 188 11.23 -3.10 -6.91
N VAL A 189 10.06 -3.55 -6.48
CA VAL A 189 9.45 -4.85 -6.81
C VAL A 189 8.08 -4.66 -7.45
N ASN A 190 7.40 -3.56 -7.16
CA ASN A 190 6.15 -3.17 -7.79
C ASN A 190 6.43 -2.78 -9.22
N PHE A 191 5.71 -3.44 -10.11
CA PHE A 191 5.72 -3.18 -11.53
C PHE A 191 4.50 -2.34 -11.88
#